data_AF-A0A091MGC7-F1
#
_entry.id   AF-A0A091MGC7-F1
#
_cell.length_a   1.000
_cell.length_b   1.000
_cell.length_c   1.000
_cell.angle_alpha   90.00
_cell.angle_beta   90.00
_cell.angle_gamma   90.00
#
_symmetry.space_group_name_H-M   'P 1'
#
loop_
_entity.id
_entity.type
_entity.pdbx_description
1 polymer ?
#
loop_
_entity_poly.entity_id
_entity_poly.type
_entity_poly.pdbx_seq_one_letter_code
_entity_poly.pdbx_strand_id
1 'polypeptide(L)' 'DKMMAGRFVGSTDPIMEILSASITVDQRLSEVDIQGSMAYAKALEKAGI' A
#
# COMPACT_ATOMS: atom_id res chain seq x y z
N ASP A 1 -12.33 6.57 5.07
CA ASP A 1 -11.04 7.28 5.19
C ASP A 1 -9.99 6.72 4.25
N LYS A 2 -9.18 7.59 3.64
CA LYS A 2 -8.12 7.21 2.69
C LYS A 2 -6.93 6.62 3.46
N MET A 3 -6.46 5.44 3.05
CA MET A 3 -5.42 4.66 3.75
C MET A 3 -4.02 5.31 3.79
N MET A 4 -3.80 6.39 3.03
CA MET A 4 -2.53 7.12 2.95
C MET A 4 -2.65 8.58 3.45
N ALA A 5 -3.68 8.89 4.24
CA ALA A 5 -3.81 10.21 4.84
C ALA A 5 -2.63 10.44 5.80
N GLY A 6 -1.70 11.31 5.39
CA GLY A 6 -0.60 11.77 6.24
C GLY A 6 -1.10 12.69 7.36
N ARG A 7 -0.22 13.55 7.87
CA ARG A 7 -0.55 14.49 8.97
C ARG A 7 -1.40 15.70 8.55
N PHE A 8 -2.01 15.68 7.36
CA PHE A 8 -2.81 16.78 6.84
C PHE A 8 -4.26 16.65 7.34
N VAL A 9 -4.83 17.79 7.75
CA VAL A 9 -6.23 17.87 8.19
C VAL A 9 -7.11 18.26 7.00
N GLY A 10 -8.32 17.68 6.91
CA GLY A 10 -9.27 17.93 5.84
C GLY A 10 -9.18 16.92 4.69
N SER A 11 -9.93 17.17 3.60
CA SER A 11 -9.90 16.33 2.41
C SER A 11 -8.64 16.59 1.57
N THR A 12 -8.09 15.53 0.97
CA THR A 12 -6.99 15.65 0.01
C THR A 12 -7.48 16.38 -1.25
N ASP A 13 -6.65 17.30 -1.76
CA ASP A 13 -6.91 17.96 -3.03
C ASP A 13 -6.88 16.94 -4.19
N PRO A 14 -7.84 16.94 -5.14
CA PRO A 14 -7.88 15.98 -6.24
C PRO A 14 -6.60 15.92 -7.08
N ILE A 15 -5.89 17.04 -7.25
CA ILE A 15 -4.62 17.06 -7.98
C ILE A 15 -3.54 16.33 -7.19
N MET A 16 -3.52 16.50 -5.86
CA MET A 16 -2.60 15.77 -4.98
C MET A 16 -2.90 14.27 -4.95
N GLU A 17 -4.16 13.86 -5.10
CA GLU A 17 -4.52 12.45 -5.25
C GLU A 17 -3.94 11.84 -6.53
N ILE A 18 -4.09 12.53 -7.67
CA ILE A 18 -3.56 12.06 -8.94
C ILE A 18 -2.03 12.02 -8.91
N LEU A 19 -1.40 13.05 -8.33
CA LEU A 19 0.07 13.13 -8.25
C LEU A 19 0.67 12.02 -7.38
N SER A 20 -0.02 11.61 -6.31
CA SER A 20 0.47 10.58 -5.39
C SER A 20 0.10 9.15 -5.80
N ALA A 21 -0.89 8.98 -6.68
CA ALA A 21 -1.32 7.67 -7.15
C ALA A 21 -0.26 7.05 -8.09
N SER A 22 0.38 5.97 -7.64
CA SER A 22 1.38 5.22 -8.42
C SER A 22 0.81 3.98 -9.12
N ILE A 23 -0.48 3.69 -8.95
CA ILE A 23 -1.08 2.41 -9.38
C ILE A 23 -0.91 2.11 -10.87
N THR A 24 -0.88 3.13 -11.72
CA THR A 24 -0.69 2.98 -13.18
C THR A 24 0.68 2.40 -13.52
N VAL A 25 1.68 2.60 -12.67
CA VAL A 25 3.04 2.06 -12.80
C VAL A 25 3.21 0.79 -11.96
N ASP A 26 2.70 0.80 -10.73
CA ASP A 26 2.96 -0.23 -9.74
C ASP A 26 2.12 -1.49 -9.93
N GLN A 27 1.08 -1.48 -10.76
CA GLN A 27 0.28 -2.68 -11.08
C GLN A 27 1.15 -3.88 -11.49
N ARG A 28 2.27 -3.62 -12.19
CA ARG A 28 3.24 -4.65 -12.60
C ARG A 28 3.93 -5.37 -11.43
N LEU A 29 3.87 -4.82 -10.23
CA LEU A 29 4.48 -5.37 -9.02
C LEU A 29 3.52 -6.30 -8.26
N SER A 30 2.28 -6.46 -8.71
CA SER A 30 1.26 -7.28 -8.04
C SER A 30 1.70 -8.73 -7.79
N GLU A 31 2.41 -9.35 -8.73
CA GLU A 31 2.92 -10.71 -8.56
C GLU A 31 3.91 -10.82 -7.39
N VAL A 32 4.87 -9.90 -7.30
CA VAL A 32 5.87 -9.90 -6.22
C VAL A 32 5.28 -9.45 -4.88
N ASP A 33 4.25 -8.61 -4.88
CA ASP A 33 3.50 -8.21 -3.69
C ASP A 33 2.76 -9.41 -3.06
N ILE A 34 2.12 -10.24 -3.89
CA ILE A 34 1.47 -11.49 -3.44
C ILE A 34 2.49 -12.45 -2.85
N GLN A 35 3.62 -12.67 -3.53
CA GLN A 35 4.67 -13.55 -3.03
C GLN A 35 5.26 -13.05 -1.70
N GLY A 36 5.53 -11.74 -1.60
CA GLY A 36 6.01 -11.10 -0.38
C GLY A 36 5.03 -11.25 0.77
N SER A 37 3.73 -11.04 0.51
CA SER A 37 2.67 -11.19 1.50
C SER A 37 2.57 -12.63 2.03
N MET A 38 2.64 -13.64 1.15
CA MET A 38 2.66 -15.05 1.56
C MET A 38 3.89 -15.40 2.41
N ALA A 39 5.07 -14.88 2.03
CA ALA A 39 6.29 -15.08 2.80
C ALA A 39 6.19 -14.42 4.19
N TYR A 40 5.64 -13.22 4.26
CA TYR A 40 5.46 -12.49 5.51
C TYR A 40 4.46 -13.18 6.44
N ALA A 41 3.34 -13.68 5.92
CA ALA A 41 2.37 -14.44 6.70
C ALA A 41 3.00 -15.69 7.36
N LYS A 42 3.82 -16.45 6.63
CA LYS A 42 4.58 -17.59 7.18
C LYS A 42 5.60 -17.16 8.24
N ALA A 43 6.22 -15.99 8.06
CA ALA A 43 7.16 -15.45 9.02
C ALA A 43 6.46 -15.05 10.34
N LEU A 44 5.27 -14.45 10.25
CA LEU A 44 4.44 -14.12 11.41
C LEU A 44 4.00 -15.38 12.18
N GLU A 45 3.50 -16.39 11.46
CA GLU A 45 3.15 -17.69 12.04
C GLU A 45 4.34 -18.28 12.81
N LYS A 46 5.54 -18.29 12.20
CA LYS A 46 6.76 -18.78 12.84
C LYS A 46 7.17 -17.95 14.06
N ALA A 47 6.88 -16.65 14.06
CA ALA A 47 7.15 -15.75 15.17
C ALA A 47 6.10 -15.84 16.31
N GLY A 48 4.97 -16.51 16.07
CA GLY A 48 3.87 -16.61 17.04
C GLY A 48 3.10 -15.30 17.22
N ILE A 49 3.06 -14.47 16.18
CA ILE A 49 2.28 -13.22 16.10
C ILE A 49 1.04 -13.51 15.25
#